data_AF-A0A963PHV2-F1
#
_entry.id   AF-A0A963PHV2-F1
#
_cell.length_a   1.000
_cell.length_b   1.000
_cell.length_c   1.000
_cell.angle_alpha   90.00
_cell.angle_beta   90.00
_cell.angle_gamma   90.00
#
_symmetry.space_group_name_H-M   'P 1'
#
loop_
_entity.id
_entity.type
_entity.pdbx_description
1 polymer ?
#
loop_
_entity_poly.entity_id
_entity_poly.type
_entity_poly.pdbx_seq_one_letter_code
_entity_poly.pdbx_strand_id
1 'polypeptide(L)'
;NPDKVFLEAPTSGNSATCKSCAHCPWMAMNGLAGVAQVLEKGLNQIEVDPALIPRARQPIDWMLAFTAAHKAGQDAGTLVPNIGAA
;
A
#
# COMPACT_ATOMS: atom_id res chain seq x y z
N ASN A 1 -3.79 -20.41 -2.26
CA ASN A 1 -5.06 -20.95 -2.77
C ASN A 1 -4.88 -21.45 -4.21
N PRO A 2 -4.05 -22.47 -4.46
CA PRO A 2 -3.81 -22.99 -5.81
C PRO A 2 -5.05 -23.62 -6.43
N ASP A 3 -5.94 -24.19 -5.62
CA ASP A 3 -7.18 -24.85 -6.08
C ASP A 3 -8.35 -23.88 -6.31
N LYS A 4 -8.12 -22.56 -6.21
CA LYS A 4 -9.16 -21.55 -6.42
C LYS A 4 -8.94 -20.81 -7.73
N VAL A 5 -10.03 -20.56 -8.44
CA VAL A 5 -10.05 -19.69 -9.62
C VAL A 5 -10.35 -18.26 -9.16
N PHE A 6 -9.45 -17.34 -9.48
CA PHE A 6 -9.67 -15.91 -9.27
C PHE A 6 -10.12 -15.28 -10.58
N LEU A 7 -11.19 -14.49 -10.53
CA LEU A 7 -11.75 -13.78 -11.67
C LEU A 7 -11.44 -12.30 -11.52
N GLU A 8 -10.81 -11.70 -12.52
CA GLU A 8 -10.55 -10.26 -12.53
C GLU A 8 -11.88 -9.49 -12.55
N ALA A 9 -11.99 -8.47 -11.70
CA ALA A 9 -13.18 -7.64 -11.66
C ALA A 9 -13.33 -6.84 -12.98
N PRO A 10 -14.57 -6.59 -13.45
CA PRO A 10 -14.79 -5.74 -14.61
C PRO A 10 -14.20 -4.35 -14.38
N THR A 11 -13.36 -3.91 -15.31
CA THR A 11 -12.62 -2.64 -15.26
C THR A 11 -13.34 -1.48 -15.96
N SER A 12 -14.55 -1.72 -16.46
CA SER A 12 -15.41 -0.75 -17.11
C SER A 12 -16.86 -0.90 -16.62
N GLY A 13 -17.52 0.21 -16.31
CA GLY A 13 -18.96 0.23 -15.95
C GLY A 13 -19.86 0.59 -17.14
N ASN A 14 -21.17 0.29 -17.04
CA ASN A 14 -22.20 0.56 -18.07
C ASN A 14 -22.32 2.04 -18.50
N SER A 15 -21.67 2.98 -17.82
CA SER A 15 -21.71 4.42 -18.13
C SER A 15 -20.33 5.09 -18.04
N ALA A 16 -19.24 4.31 -18.00
CA ALA A 16 -17.89 4.84 -17.98
C ALA A 16 -17.30 4.85 -19.40
N THR A 17 -16.90 6.02 -19.88
CA THR A 17 -16.18 6.16 -21.17
C THR A 17 -14.74 5.66 -21.12
N CYS A 18 -14.24 5.31 -19.93
CA CYS A 18 -12.90 4.82 -19.68
C CYS A 18 -12.94 3.44 -19.00
N LYS A 19 -12.07 2.53 -19.48
CA LYS A 19 -11.74 1.28 -18.80
C LYS A 19 -10.56 1.59 -17.87
N SER A 20 -10.78 1.62 -16.55
CA SER A 20 -9.65 1.72 -15.62
C SER A 20 -8.91 0.40 -15.69
N CYS A 21 -7.79 0.33 -16.41
CA CYS A 21 -7.19 -0.96 -16.74
C CYS A 21 -6.88 -1.82 -15.51
N ALA A 22 -6.90 -1.29 -14.27
CA ALA A 22 -6.44 -1.96 -13.04
C ALA A 22 -4.98 -2.45 -13.15
N HIS A 23 -4.28 -1.98 -14.19
CA HIS A 23 -2.87 -2.17 -14.43
C HIS A 23 -2.18 -0.85 -14.07
N CYS A 24 -1.53 -0.80 -12.90
CA CYS A 24 -0.76 0.36 -12.49
C CYS A 24 0.60 0.36 -13.23
N PRO A 25 0.88 1.32 -14.14
CA PRO A 25 2.13 1.34 -14.89
C PRO A 25 3.35 1.49 -13.97
N TRP A 26 3.20 2.19 -12.84
CA TRP A 26 4.26 2.35 -11.85
C TRP A 26 4.65 1.03 -11.18
N MET A 27 3.68 0.15 -10.92
CA MET A 27 3.96 -1.19 -10.38
C MET A 27 4.71 -2.04 -11.42
N ALA A 28 4.37 -1.90 -12.70
CA ALA A 28 4.99 -2.63 -13.80
C ALA A 28 6.46 -2.22 -14.06
N MET A 29 6.93 -1.10 -13.50
CA MET A 29 8.34 -0.68 -13.62
C MET A 29 9.32 -1.60 -12.89
N ASN A 30 8.85 -2.38 -11.91
CA ASN A 30 9.68 -3.27 -11.11
C ASN A 30 9.86 -4.66 -11.77
N GLY A 31 10.51 -4.71 -12.95
CA GLY A 31 10.81 -5.95 -13.65
C GLY A 31 12.07 -6.67 -13.15
N LEU A 32 12.17 -7.99 -13.40
CA LEU A 32 13.28 -8.84 -12.92
C LEU A 32 14.68 -8.29 -13.28
N ALA A 33 14.87 -7.86 -14.52
CA ALA A 33 16.15 -7.29 -14.96
C ALA A 33 16.52 -6.00 -14.22
N GLY A 34 15.53 -5.14 -13.94
CA GLY A 34 15.74 -3.90 -13.18
C GLY A 34 16.09 -4.19 -11.72
N VAL A 35 15.41 -5.13 -11.09
CA VAL A 35 15.72 -5.55 -9.71
C VAL A 35 17.13 -6.14 -9.61
N ALA A 36 17.50 -7.03 -10.52
CA ALA A 36 18.86 -7.60 -10.56
C ALA A 36 19.93 -6.51 -10.68
N GLN A 37 19.74 -5.57 -11.60
CA GLN A 37 20.66 -4.45 -11.82
C GLN A 37 20.83 -3.57 -10.56
N VAL A 38 19.73 -3.26 -9.87
CA VAL A 38 19.74 -2.46 -8.65
C VAL A 38 20.53 -3.14 -7.54
N LEU A 39 20.37 -4.45 -7.38
CA LEU A 39 21.07 -5.22 -6.35
C LEU A 39 22.57 -5.38 -6.66
N GLU A 40 22.92 -5.68 -7.91
CA GLU A 40 24.32 -5.87 -8.33
C GLU A 40 25.15 -4.59 -8.23
N LYS A 41 24.52 -3.45 -8.47
CA LYS A 41 25.20 -2.15 -8.57
C LYS A 41 24.93 -1.21 -7.38
N GLY A 42 24.05 -1.58 -6.45
CA GLY A 42 23.67 -0.75 -5.32
C GLY A 42 22.99 0.57 -5.73
N LEU A 43 22.17 0.54 -6.79
CA LEU A 43 21.53 1.74 -7.34
C LEU A 43 20.24 2.12 -6.59
N ASN A 44 19.71 3.30 -6.89
CA ASN A 44 18.39 3.76 -6.44
C ASN A 44 18.23 3.82 -4.90
N GLN A 45 19.29 4.22 -4.18
CA GLN A 45 19.19 4.55 -2.77
C GLN A 45 18.13 5.65 -2.58
N ILE A 46 17.16 5.39 -1.70
CA ILE A 46 16.12 6.36 -1.37
C ILE A 46 16.62 7.23 -0.22
N GLU A 47 16.81 8.51 -0.50
CA GLU A 47 17.18 9.51 0.49
C GLU A 47 15.95 10.34 0.87
N VAL A 48 15.80 10.58 2.16
CA VAL A 48 14.73 11.41 2.72
C VAL A 48 15.39 12.41 3.66
N ASP A 49 14.94 13.65 3.63
CA ASP A 49 15.40 14.68 4.56
C ASP A 49 15.22 14.17 6.01
N PRO A 50 16.31 14.10 6.81
CA PRO A 50 16.25 13.67 8.20
C PRO A 50 15.22 14.44 9.05
N ALA A 51 14.93 15.70 8.71
CA ALA A 51 13.94 16.51 9.42
C ALA A 51 12.49 16.05 9.18
N LEU A 52 12.21 15.38 8.06
CA LEU A 52 10.87 14.86 7.73
C LEU A 52 10.55 13.54 8.44
N ILE A 53 11.58 12.71 8.68
CA ILE A 53 11.43 11.34 9.20
C ILE A 53 10.63 11.31 10.53
N PRO A 54 10.93 12.13 11.56
CA PRO A 54 10.23 12.07 12.84
C PRO A 54 8.73 12.34 12.70
N ARG A 55 8.34 13.26 11.82
CA ARG A 55 6.93 13.61 11.59
C ARG A 55 6.21 12.58 10.72
N ALA A 56 6.86 12.04 9.70
CA ALA A 56 6.28 11.00 8.85
C ALA A 56 6.05 9.69 9.62
N ARG A 57 6.91 9.38 10.60
CA ARG A 57 6.80 8.17 11.43
C ARG A 57 5.60 8.18 12.37
N GLN A 58 5.22 9.33 12.93
CA GLN A 58 4.11 9.42 13.90
C GLN A 58 2.81 8.74 13.44
N PRO A 59 2.22 9.10 12.27
CA PRO A 59 0.98 8.45 11.84
C PRO A 59 1.17 6.97 11.47
N ILE A 60 2.36 6.56 11.02
CA ILE A 60 2.67 5.15 10.71
C ILE A 60 2.70 4.34 12.01
N ASP A 61 3.42 4.83 13.03
CA ASP A 61 3.52 4.18 14.32
C ASP A 61 2.14 4.10 15.01
N TRP A 62 1.30 5.13 14.86
CA TRP A 62 -0.08 5.11 15.36
C TRP A 62 -0.94 4.09 14.64
N MET A 63 -0.89 4.01 13.31
CA MET A 63 -1.63 3.00 12.54
C MET A 63 -1.25 1.58 12.96
N LEU A 64 0.04 1.33 13.21
CA LEU A 64 0.54 0.04 13.68
C LEU A 64 0.08 -0.26 15.12
N ALA A 65 0.18 0.71 16.03
CA ALA A 65 -0.28 0.57 17.41
C ALA A 65 -1.80 0.32 17.49
N PHE A 66 -2.58 1.06 16.71
CA PHE A 66 -4.03 0.89 16.59
C PHE A 66 -4.38 -0.53 16.16
N THR A 67 -3.76 -1.01 15.07
CA THR A 67 -4.01 -2.35 14.54
C THR A 67 -3.61 -3.44 15.55
N ALA A 68 -2.52 -3.24 16.29
CA ALA A 68 -2.06 -4.16 17.32
C ALA A 68 -3.03 -4.22 18.52
N ALA A 69 -3.48 -3.06 19.03
CA ALA A 69 -4.45 -2.97 20.11
C ALA A 69 -5.81 -3.59 19.73
N HIS A 70 -6.30 -3.30 18.52
CA HIS A 70 -7.53 -3.89 17.99
C HIS A 70 -7.43 -5.43 17.90
N LYS A 71 -6.30 -5.97 17.41
CA LYS A 71 -6.06 -7.41 17.36
C LYS A 71 -5.99 -8.04 18.76
N ALA A 72 -5.50 -7.32 19.76
CA ALA A 72 -5.42 -7.76 21.15
C ALA A 72 -6.75 -7.63 21.92
N GLY A 73 -7.82 -7.13 21.28
CA GLY A 73 -9.11 -6.89 21.93
C GLY A 73 -9.08 -5.75 22.94
N GLN A 74 -8.08 -4.87 22.86
CA GLN A 74 -7.99 -3.65 23.65
C GLN A 74 -8.81 -2.55 22.97
N ASP A 75 -9.34 -1.61 23.75
CA ASP A 75 -9.96 -0.41 23.19
C ASP A 75 -8.87 0.46 22.55
N ALA A 76 -8.71 0.30 21.23
CA ALA A 76 -7.73 1.02 20.42
C ALA A 76 -8.14 2.47 20.13
N GLY A 77 -9.28 2.93 20.69
CA GLY A 77 -9.98 4.14 20.28
C GLY A 77 -11.08 3.83 19.28
N THR A 78 -12.09 4.69 19.24
CA THR A 78 -13.26 4.51 18.36
C THR A 78 -12.92 4.87 16.92
N LEU A 79 -13.19 3.97 15.98
CA LEU A 79 -13.31 4.32 14.56
C LEU A 79 -14.40 5.41 14.45
N VAL A 80 -14.10 6.56 13.83
CA VAL A 80 -15.16 7.54 13.57
C VAL A 80 -16.10 6.94 12.52
N PRO A 81 -17.42 6.87 12.79
CA PRO A 81 -18.37 6.32 11.84
C PRO A 81 -18.26 7.00 10.48
N ASN A 82 -18.09 6.21 9.41
CA ASN A 82 -17.91 6.64 8.01
C ASN A 82 -16.57 7.31 7.65
N ILE A 83 -15.59 7.34 8.57
CA ILE A 83 -14.28 8.00 8.33
C ILE A 83 -13.11 7.03 8.55
N GLY A 84 -13.28 5.98 9.37
CA GLY A 84 -12.21 5.03 9.70
C GLY A 84 -11.51 5.38 11.01
N ALA A 85 -10.31 4.84 11.24
CA ALA A 85 -9.56 5.06 12.49
C ALA A 85 -9.31 6.55 12.71
N ALA A 86 -9.77 7.05 13.86
CA ALA A 86 -9.60 8.43 14.31
C ALA A 86 -8.14 8.70 14.69
#